data_AF-A0A7C9RDC9-F1
#
_entry.id   AF-A0A7C9RDC9-F1
#
_cell.length_a   1.000
_cell.length_b   1.000
_cell.length_c   1.000
_cell.angle_alpha   90.00
_cell.angle_beta   90.00
_cell.angle_gamma   90.00
#
_symmetry.space_group_name_H-M   'P 1'
#
loop_
_entity.id
_entity.type
_entity.pdbx_description
1 polymer ?
#
loop_
_entity_poly.entity_id
_entity_poly.type
_entity_poly.pdbx_seq_one_letter_code
_entity_poly.pdbx_strand_id
1 'polypeptide(L)'
;MGYATFWDGNKYIQCRRMLDRSLRCEAAGTSMQPSLKNVLTADRLIRLAALGWVLDPSFGNHVQVFSADLPTGRAADHIVQTLSEAYAANTEDLDVKTSWVADTPCPPRNGPSQNLAGIVNDAPSMRATALHTCFYTPPAARPQTASSAQELVAIYGASTTAEIQRLRINATRRVYAVFDAGIGYIQCMPEVPPVAVYCEAQSVETWAALTTVLTPERVGRLRAAGYADPGRAPNYSKSYPFEKFKDAAIASEILTILHEVYGYTGATKLKTTTE
;
A
#
# COMPACT_ATOMS: atom_id res chain seq x y z
N MET A 1 -3.08 20.33 -14.83
CA MET A 1 -2.01 21.01 -14.04
C MET A 1 -0.92 19.98 -13.73
N GLY A 2 0.21 20.41 -13.15
CA GLY A 2 1.25 19.49 -12.65
C GLY A 2 0.96 19.04 -11.23
N TYR A 3 1.20 17.75 -10.98
CA TYR A 3 1.05 17.11 -9.68
C TYR A 3 2.43 16.62 -9.22
N ALA A 4 2.70 16.76 -7.92
CA ALA A 4 3.88 16.19 -7.27
C ALA A 4 3.43 15.27 -6.12
N THR A 5 3.90 14.03 -6.12
CA THR A 5 3.74 13.09 -5.00
C THR A 5 5.10 12.82 -4.41
N PHE A 6 5.21 12.83 -3.08
CA PHE A 6 6.42 12.53 -2.31
C PHE A 6 6.05 11.37 -1.36
N TRP A 7 6.77 10.24 -1.35
CA TRP A 7 6.40 9.05 -0.57
C TRP A 7 7.59 8.17 -0.14
N ASP A 8 7.44 7.44 0.97
CA ASP A 8 8.36 6.37 1.42
C ASP A 8 7.75 4.95 1.27
N GLY A 9 6.59 4.87 0.61
CA GLY A 9 5.73 3.68 0.54
C GLY A 9 4.37 3.95 1.16
N ASN A 10 4.29 4.09 2.49
CA ASN A 10 3.01 4.26 3.21
C ASN A 10 2.81 5.69 3.76
N LYS A 11 3.87 6.50 3.83
CA LYS A 11 3.82 7.90 4.26
C LYS A 11 4.10 8.77 3.05
N TYR A 12 3.29 9.79 2.82
CA TYR A 12 3.39 10.60 1.62
C TYR A 12 2.74 11.98 1.81
N ILE A 13 3.05 12.88 0.87
CA ILE A 13 2.39 14.17 0.66
C ILE A 13 2.11 14.33 -0.83
N GLN A 14 0.91 14.79 -1.20
CA GLN A 14 0.57 15.15 -2.58
C GLN A 14 0.31 16.65 -2.71
N CYS A 15 0.70 17.23 -3.84
CA CYS A 15 0.61 18.67 -4.10
C CYS A 15 0.11 19.01 -5.50
N ARG A 16 -0.64 20.11 -5.61
CA ARG A 16 -1.07 20.73 -6.88
C ARG A 16 -0.85 22.22 -6.91
N ARG A 17 -0.46 22.68 -8.11
CA ARG A 17 -0.54 24.08 -8.52
C ARG A 17 -1.99 24.51 -8.76
N MET A 18 -2.49 25.46 -7.99
CA MET A 18 -3.84 26.04 -8.12
C MET A 18 -3.87 27.09 -9.26
N LEU A 19 -5.07 27.62 -9.57
CA LEU A 19 -5.25 28.64 -10.64
C LEU A 19 -4.48 29.94 -10.39
N ASP A 20 -4.40 30.38 -9.14
CA ASP A 20 -3.63 31.54 -8.69
C ASP A 20 -2.10 31.27 -8.63
N ARG A 21 -1.68 30.06 -9.04
CA ARG A 21 -0.31 29.50 -8.93
C ARG A 21 0.13 29.18 -7.50
N SER A 22 -0.73 29.26 -6.48
CA SER A 22 -0.42 28.69 -5.15
C SER A 22 -0.22 27.17 -5.24
N LEU A 23 0.45 26.57 -4.25
CA LEU A 23 0.60 25.12 -4.16
C LEU A 23 -0.23 24.59 -2.98
N ARG A 24 -1.38 23.96 -3.25
CA ARG A 24 -2.14 23.23 -2.23
C ARG A 24 -1.57 21.82 -2.11
N CYS A 25 -1.19 21.44 -0.90
CA CYS A 25 -0.70 20.11 -0.56
C CYS A 25 -1.58 19.45 0.49
N GLU A 26 -1.70 18.13 0.42
CA GLU A 26 -2.42 17.30 1.37
C GLU A 26 -1.54 16.14 1.83
N ALA A 27 -1.36 16.06 3.15
CA ALA A 27 -0.62 15.05 3.88
C ALA A 27 -1.58 14.07 4.57
N ALA A 28 -1.10 12.84 4.78
CA ALA A 28 -1.88 11.74 5.30
C ALA A 28 -2.41 11.95 6.72
N GLY A 29 -3.57 11.40 7.05
CA GLY A 29 -4.03 11.35 8.44
C GLY A 29 -4.80 10.08 8.80
N THR A 30 -4.96 9.88 10.11
CA THR A 30 -5.25 8.57 10.71
C THR A 30 -6.70 8.09 10.56
N SER A 31 -7.63 9.00 10.24
CA SER A 31 -9.06 8.68 10.08
C SER A 31 -9.29 7.78 8.87
N MET A 32 -8.74 8.17 7.72
CA MET A 32 -8.85 7.44 6.47
C MET A 32 -7.66 6.53 6.22
N GLN A 33 -6.60 6.55 7.04
CA GLN A 33 -5.48 5.60 6.94
C GLN A 33 -5.09 5.08 8.34
N PRO A 34 -5.78 4.05 8.86
CA PRO A 34 -5.57 3.55 10.21
C PRO A 34 -4.14 3.03 10.48
N SER A 35 -3.42 2.59 9.44
CA SER A 35 -2.00 2.18 9.51
C SER A 35 -1.10 3.29 10.05
N LEU A 36 -1.44 4.56 9.82
CA LEU A 36 -0.68 5.71 10.28
C LEU A 36 -0.87 6.05 11.75
N LYS A 37 -1.75 5.36 12.49
CA LYS A 37 -1.89 5.57 13.95
C LYS A 37 -0.60 5.27 14.73
N ASN A 38 0.23 4.36 14.22
CA ASN A 38 1.55 4.04 14.78
C ASN A 38 2.64 5.05 14.36
N VAL A 39 2.34 5.91 13.37
CA VAL A 39 3.25 6.90 12.81
C VAL A 39 2.95 8.29 13.39
N LEU A 40 1.69 8.72 13.32
CA LEU A 40 1.20 10.02 13.78
C LEU A 40 0.79 9.96 15.25
N THR A 41 1.80 9.91 16.13
CA THR A 41 1.64 10.08 17.57
C THR A 41 1.18 11.50 17.92
N ALA A 42 0.73 11.73 19.16
CA ALA A 42 0.31 13.06 19.62
C ALA A 42 1.38 14.15 19.38
N ASP A 43 2.64 13.88 19.74
CA ASP A 43 3.75 14.81 19.53
C ASP A 43 4.01 15.11 18.05
N ARG A 44 3.84 14.12 17.17
CA ARG A 44 3.99 14.28 15.72
C ARG A 44 2.83 15.03 15.09
N LEU A 45 1.61 14.88 15.60
CA LEU A 45 0.46 15.72 15.21
C LEU A 45 0.64 17.17 15.66
N ILE A 46 1.20 17.40 16.85
CA ILE A 46 1.61 18.75 17.32
C ILE A 46 2.69 19.31 16.38
N ARG A 47 3.70 18.52 16.00
CA ARG A 47 4.74 18.96 15.05
C ARG A 47 4.17 19.28 13.67
N LEU A 48 3.25 18.46 13.16
CA LEU A 48 2.56 18.67 11.89
C LEU A 48 1.79 19.99 11.88
N ALA A 49 1.06 20.28 12.96
CA ALA A 49 0.38 21.57 13.14
C ALA A 49 1.36 22.75 13.26
N ALA A 50 2.47 22.59 13.98
CA ALA A 50 3.51 23.62 14.12
C ALA A 50 4.23 23.93 12.79
N LEU A 51 4.28 22.97 11.86
CA LEU A 51 4.74 23.17 10.49
C LEU A 51 3.70 23.86 9.58
N GLY A 52 2.51 24.21 10.09
CA GLY A 52 1.49 24.95 9.34
C GLY A 52 0.46 24.10 8.61
N TRP A 53 0.39 22.79 8.90
CA TRP A 53 -0.61 21.89 8.33
C TRP A 53 -1.90 21.88 9.15
N VAL A 54 -3.03 22.13 8.50
CA VAL A 54 -4.36 22.22 9.13
C VAL A 54 -5.16 20.95 8.85
N LEU A 55 -5.77 20.36 9.88
CA LEU A 55 -6.65 19.20 9.72
C LEU A 55 -7.90 19.57 8.89
N ASP A 56 -8.18 18.86 7.80
CA ASP A 56 -9.49 18.84 7.15
C ASP A 56 -10.40 17.85 7.89
N PRO A 57 -11.36 18.30 8.71
CA PRO A 57 -12.19 17.42 9.53
C PRO A 57 -13.10 16.51 8.70
N SER A 58 -13.31 16.82 7.42
CA SER A 58 -14.20 16.08 6.52
C SER A 58 -13.58 14.77 6.03
N PHE A 59 -12.23 14.69 5.98
CA PHE A 59 -11.48 13.52 5.48
C PHE A 59 -10.39 13.05 6.44
N GLY A 60 -10.09 13.84 7.49
CA GLY A 60 -9.03 13.53 8.45
C GLY A 60 -7.61 13.61 7.89
N ASN A 61 -7.42 14.21 6.71
CA ASN A 61 -6.11 14.55 6.16
C ASN A 61 -5.65 15.92 6.68
N HIS A 62 -4.37 16.23 6.52
CA HIS A 62 -3.82 17.53 6.86
C HIS A 62 -3.50 18.32 5.59
N VAL A 63 -3.84 19.60 5.52
CA VAL A 63 -3.75 20.45 4.33
C VAL A 63 -2.87 21.66 4.60
N GLN A 64 -2.01 22.02 3.66
CA GLN A 64 -1.24 23.26 3.67
C GLN A 64 -1.29 23.92 2.29
N VAL A 65 -1.30 25.25 2.26
CA VAL A 65 -1.23 26.04 1.01
C VAL A 65 0.01 26.92 1.05
N PHE A 66 0.89 26.75 0.07
CA PHE A 66 2.05 27.61 -0.14
C PHE A 66 1.71 28.71 -1.14
N SER A 67 2.12 29.95 -0.87
CA SER A 67 1.88 31.10 -1.76
C SER A 67 2.44 30.87 -3.17
N ALA A 68 1.80 31.50 -4.16
CA ALA A 68 2.26 31.55 -5.54
C ALA A 68 3.68 32.11 -5.70
N ASP A 69 4.05 33.03 -4.79
CA ASP A 69 5.34 33.73 -4.78
C ASP A 69 6.40 32.99 -3.95
N LEU A 70 6.05 31.90 -3.26
CA LEU A 70 7.02 31.07 -2.58
C LEU A 70 7.85 30.29 -3.63
N PRO A 71 9.20 30.36 -3.60
CA PRO A 71 10.03 29.58 -4.51
C PRO A 71 9.75 28.08 -4.34
N THR A 72 9.59 27.34 -5.45
CA THR A 72 9.25 25.90 -5.43
C THR A 72 10.21 25.09 -4.56
N GLY A 73 11.51 25.41 -4.56
CA GLY A 73 12.49 24.75 -3.70
C GLY A 73 12.14 24.87 -2.22
N ARG A 74 11.69 26.04 -1.75
CA ARG A 74 11.29 26.27 -0.35
C ARG A 74 10.00 25.52 0.01
N ALA A 75 9.09 25.34 -0.94
CA ALA A 75 7.92 24.48 -0.75
C ALA A 75 8.33 23.00 -0.66
N ALA A 76 9.25 22.54 -1.51
CA ALA A 76 9.79 21.18 -1.47
C ALA A 76 10.58 20.90 -0.18
N ASP A 77 11.43 21.82 0.27
CA ASP A 77 12.14 21.76 1.55
C ASP A 77 11.15 21.52 2.71
N HIS A 78 10.06 22.28 2.73
CA HIS A 78 9.02 22.19 3.78
C HIS A 78 8.25 20.87 3.73
N ILE A 79 8.00 20.34 2.54
CA ILE A 79 7.37 19.02 2.34
C ILE A 79 8.29 17.90 2.85
N VAL A 80 9.59 17.95 2.52
CA VAL A 80 10.60 17.00 3.01
C VAL A 80 10.76 17.11 4.53
N GLN A 81 10.82 18.33 5.07
CA GLN A 81 10.84 18.56 6.52
C GLN A 81 9.61 17.95 7.20
N THR A 82 8.42 18.10 6.62
CA THR A 82 7.19 17.50 7.14
C THR A 82 7.27 15.97 7.15
N LEU A 83 7.72 15.36 6.05
CA LEU A 83 7.90 13.90 5.96
C LEU A 83 8.91 13.38 6.99
N SER A 84 10.01 14.11 7.20
CA SER A 84 11.02 13.76 8.20
C SER A 84 10.49 13.89 9.63
N GLU A 85 9.93 15.04 10.00
CA GLU A 85 9.68 15.39 11.39
C GLU A 85 8.32 14.92 11.92
N ALA A 86 7.27 14.98 11.09
CA ALA A 86 5.93 14.56 11.48
C ALA A 86 5.64 13.10 11.12
N TYR A 87 6.21 12.60 10.01
CA TYR A 87 5.98 11.22 9.56
C TYR A 87 7.13 10.27 9.88
N ALA A 88 8.33 10.75 10.24
CA ALA A 88 9.53 9.92 10.34
C ALA A 88 9.72 9.03 9.10
N ALA A 89 9.56 9.63 7.92
CA ALA A 89 10.15 9.10 6.70
C ALA A 89 11.67 9.22 6.82
N ASN A 90 12.41 8.20 6.37
CA ASN A 90 13.84 8.37 6.17
C ASN A 90 14.03 9.28 4.95
N THR A 91 14.65 10.44 5.12
CA THR A 91 14.84 11.41 4.04
C THR A 91 15.81 10.92 2.96
N GLU A 92 16.64 9.92 3.27
CA GLU A 92 17.50 9.22 2.32
C GLU A 92 16.70 8.24 1.42
N ASP A 93 15.48 7.84 1.83
CA ASP A 93 14.62 6.87 1.14
C ASP A 93 13.35 7.50 0.51
N LEU A 94 13.36 8.81 0.26
CA LEU A 94 12.17 9.53 -0.25
C LEU A 94 12.04 9.48 -1.77
N ASP A 95 10.98 8.83 -2.25
CA ASP A 95 10.54 8.90 -3.64
C ASP A 95 9.70 10.12 -3.92
N VAL A 96 9.78 10.54 -5.17
CA VAL A 96 9.09 11.69 -5.70
C VAL A 96 8.63 11.34 -7.11
N LYS A 97 7.45 11.83 -7.51
CA LYS A 97 6.90 11.58 -8.83
C LYS A 97 6.21 12.84 -9.34
N THR A 98 6.61 13.29 -10.52
CA THR A 98 5.84 14.25 -11.30
C THR A 98 5.16 13.62 -12.49
N SER A 99 3.93 14.05 -12.74
CA SER A 99 3.22 13.79 -13.98
C SER A 99 2.46 15.04 -14.41
N TRP A 100 2.35 15.19 -15.72
CA TRP A 100 1.22 15.91 -16.28
C TRP A 100 -0.03 15.05 -16.05
N VAL A 101 -1.11 15.65 -15.55
CA VAL A 101 -2.39 14.95 -15.45
C VAL A 101 -2.99 14.83 -16.85
N ALA A 102 -3.08 13.59 -17.34
CA ALA A 102 -3.88 13.26 -18.51
C ALA A 102 -5.36 13.58 -18.24
N ASP A 103 -6.12 13.94 -19.28
CA ASP A 103 -7.53 14.29 -19.14
C ASP A 103 -8.37 13.03 -18.88
N THR A 104 -8.36 12.63 -17.62
CA THR A 104 -9.01 11.42 -17.09
C THR A 104 -9.69 11.78 -15.78
N PRO A 105 -10.86 11.21 -15.47
CA PRO A 105 -11.52 11.45 -14.18
C PRO A 105 -10.56 11.12 -13.03
N CYS A 106 -10.49 12.01 -12.03
CA CYS A 106 -9.69 11.72 -10.84
C CYS A 106 -10.13 10.39 -10.22
N PRO A 107 -9.20 9.57 -9.71
CA PRO A 107 -9.54 8.51 -8.77
C PRO A 107 -10.39 9.09 -7.63
N PRO A 108 -11.40 8.36 -7.12
CA PRO A 108 -12.20 8.82 -5.99
C PRO A 108 -11.30 9.12 -4.79
N ARG A 109 -11.67 10.15 -4.00
CA ARG A 109 -10.94 10.57 -2.79
C ARG A 109 -10.55 9.36 -1.96
N ASN A 110 -9.26 9.28 -1.65
CA ASN A 110 -8.63 8.02 -1.28
C ASN A 110 -9.23 7.49 0.02
N GLY A 111 -9.91 6.34 -0.09
CA GLY A 111 -10.50 5.63 1.04
C GLY A 111 -9.44 4.94 1.89
N PRO A 112 -9.85 4.21 2.95
CA PRO A 112 -8.95 3.42 3.79
C PRO A 112 -8.32 2.18 3.12
N SER A 113 -8.21 2.21 1.79
CA SER A 113 -7.88 1.11 0.90
C SER A 113 -6.86 1.48 -0.18
N GLN A 114 -6.07 2.53 0.03
CA GLN A 114 -4.96 2.90 -0.86
C GLN A 114 -3.73 3.28 -0.04
N ASN A 115 -2.59 2.62 -0.32
CA ASN A 115 -1.30 2.90 0.32
C ASN A 115 -0.69 4.23 -0.19
N LEU A 116 -1.12 4.67 -1.38
CA LEU A 116 -0.91 6.00 -1.93
C LEU A 116 -2.09 6.89 -1.54
N ALA A 117 -1.98 7.55 -0.41
CA ALA A 117 -2.88 8.63 -0.01
C ALA A 117 -2.73 9.94 -0.83
N GLY A 118 -3.47 10.99 -0.46
CA GLY A 118 -3.29 12.37 -0.94
C GLY A 118 -4.39 12.79 -1.91
N ILE A 119 -5.02 13.93 -1.62
CA ILE A 119 -6.12 14.47 -2.42
C ILE A 119 -5.61 15.67 -3.19
N VAL A 120 -5.83 15.61 -4.49
CA VAL A 120 -5.97 16.79 -5.31
C VAL A 120 -7.11 16.57 -6.31
N ASN A 121 -8.23 17.24 -6.04
CA ASN A 121 -9.47 17.14 -6.79
C ASN A 121 -9.45 18.02 -8.08
N ASP A 122 -9.24 17.44 -9.27
CA ASP A 122 -9.27 18.18 -10.54
C ASP A 122 -10.68 18.32 -11.13
N ALA A 123 -11.48 19.22 -10.54
CA ALA A 123 -12.70 19.69 -11.18
C ALA A 123 -12.37 20.33 -12.54
N PRO A 124 -13.08 20.00 -13.64
CA PRO A 124 -12.76 20.46 -15.00
C PRO A 124 -12.59 21.98 -15.19
N SER A 125 -13.16 22.79 -14.29
CA SER A 125 -13.14 24.25 -14.31
C SER A 125 -11.78 24.91 -13.95
N MET A 126 -10.74 24.16 -13.58
CA MET A 126 -9.53 24.72 -12.94
C MET A 126 -8.19 24.31 -13.58
N ARG A 127 -7.87 24.80 -14.79
CA ARG A 127 -6.65 24.45 -15.59
C ARG A 127 -5.93 25.73 -16.09
N ALA A 128 -4.62 25.82 -16.37
CA ALA A 128 -3.50 24.85 -16.41
C ALA A 128 -2.10 25.49 -16.13
N THR A 129 -1.15 24.72 -15.59
CA THR A 129 0.34 24.87 -15.60
C THR A 129 0.97 23.72 -14.78
N ALA A 130 2.27 23.40 -14.92
CA ALA A 130 2.94 22.30 -14.18
C ALA A 130 4.34 22.65 -13.64
N LEU A 131 4.88 21.78 -12.77
CA LEU A 131 6.16 21.92 -12.06
C LEU A 131 6.87 20.56 -11.94
N HIS A 132 8.20 20.57 -11.84
CA HIS A 132 9.09 19.41 -11.70
C HIS A 132 9.45 19.10 -10.23
N THR A 133 9.56 17.82 -9.89
CA THR A 133 10.13 17.27 -8.64
C THR A 133 10.74 15.87 -8.92
N CYS A 134 11.65 15.38 -8.07
CA CYS A 134 12.64 14.29 -8.28
C CYS A 134 12.06 12.84 -8.31
N PHE A 135 12.87 11.81 -7.95
CA PHE A 135 12.46 10.40 -7.73
C PHE A 135 13.44 9.61 -6.82
N TYR A 136 13.02 8.45 -6.29
CA TYR A 136 13.79 7.39 -5.61
C TYR A 136 13.66 6.13 -6.43
N THR A 137 14.80 5.53 -6.68
CA THR A 137 14.86 4.08 -6.80
C THR A 137 15.14 3.59 -5.38
N PRO A 138 14.34 2.68 -4.80
CA PRO A 138 14.71 2.10 -3.51
C PRO A 138 16.14 1.56 -3.60
N PRO A 139 17.02 1.85 -2.62
CA PRO A 139 18.24 1.07 -2.46
C PRO A 139 17.82 -0.39 -2.56
N ALA A 140 18.46 -1.15 -3.45
CA ALA A 140 18.07 -2.53 -3.71
C ALA A 140 17.96 -3.24 -2.36
N ALA A 141 16.72 -3.53 -1.94
CA ALA A 141 16.45 -3.88 -0.56
C ALA A 141 17.35 -5.06 -0.22
N ARG A 142 18.29 -4.87 0.73
CA ARG A 142 19.24 -5.92 1.08
C ARG A 142 18.40 -7.17 1.32
N PRO A 143 18.57 -8.26 0.57
CA PRO A 143 17.64 -9.38 0.62
C PRO A 143 17.60 -9.90 2.05
N GLN A 144 16.51 -9.60 2.75
CA GLN A 144 16.33 -9.99 4.14
C GLN A 144 15.85 -11.43 4.12
N THR A 145 16.83 -12.33 4.09
CA THR A 145 16.60 -13.76 4.22
C THR A 145 16.04 -14.04 5.60
N ALA A 146 14.73 -14.22 5.67
CA ALA A 146 14.04 -14.81 6.79
C ALA A 146 14.43 -16.29 6.91
N SER A 147 14.79 -16.70 8.12
CA SER A 147 15.01 -18.09 8.52
C SER A 147 13.74 -18.76 9.04
N SER A 148 12.68 -17.97 9.28
CA SER A 148 11.39 -18.43 9.79
C SER A 148 10.22 -17.65 9.19
N ALA A 149 9.02 -18.24 9.26
CA ALA A 149 7.78 -17.55 8.90
C ALA A 149 7.55 -16.29 9.74
N GLN A 150 7.92 -16.31 11.03
CA GLN A 150 7.78 -15.17 11.94
C GLN A 150 8.69 -14.00 11.54
N GLU A 151 9.92 -14.27 11.09
CA GLU A 151 10.79 -13.23 10.50
C GLU A 151 10.21 -12.68 9.20
N LEU A 152 9.67 -13.54 8.33
CA LEU A 152 9.01 -13.07 7.11
C LEU A 152 7.78 -12.20 7.39
N VAL A 153 7.02 -12.52 8.45
CA VAL A 153 5.92 -11.69 8.97
C VAL A 153 6.41 -10.38 9.58
N ALA A 154 7.56 -10.36 10.25
CA ALA A 154 8.16 -9.11 10.74
C ALA A 154 8.57 -8.18 9.59
N ILE A 155 9.05 -8.73 8.47
CA ILE A 155 9.49 -7.98 7.28
C ILE A 155 8.30 -7.48 6.44
N TYR A 156 7.37 -8.38 6.09
CA TYR A 156 6.30 -8.11 5.10
C TYR A 156 4.89 -8.03 5.69
N GLY A 157 4.71 -8.28 7.00
CA GLY A 157 3.40 -8.35 7.63
C GLY A 157 2.61 -7.04 7.53
N ALA A 158 3.27 -5.90 7.68
CA ALA A 158 2.60 -4.59 7.62
C ALA A 158 2.07 -4.27 6.21
N SER A 159 2.86 -4.48 5.16
CA SER A 159 2.43 -4.25 3.76
C SER A 159 1.39 -5.27 3.31
N THR A 160 1.55 -6.55 3.69
CA THR A 160 0.57 -7.60 3.38
C THR A 160 -0.76 -7.34 4.09
N THR A 161 -0.73 -6.86 5.34
CA THR A 161 -1.95 -6.47 6.09
C THR A 161 -2.69 -5.33 5.40
N ALA A 162 -1.98 -4.32 4.89
CA ALA A 162 -2.57 -3.19 4.18
C ALA A 162 -3.32 -3.64 2.91
N GLU A 163 -2.78 -4.61 2.18
CA GLU A 163 -3.48 -5.18 1.01
C GLU A 163 -4.74 -5.98 1.39
N ILE A 164 -4.69 -6.82 2.43
CA ILE A 164 -5.89 -7.53 2.88
C ILE A 164 -6.97 -6.54 3.35
N GLN A 165 -6.58 -5.48 4.08
CA GLN A 165 -7.47 -4.39 4.47
C GLN A 165 -8.05 -3.68 3.23
N ARG A 166 -7.25 -3.44 2.18
CA ARG A 166 -7.72 -2.87 0.90
C ARG A 166 -8.79 -3.74 0.24
N LEU A 167 -8.62 -5.06 0.22
CA LEU A 167 -9.63 -5.98 -0.34
C LEU A 167 -10.93 -5.91 0.46
N ARG A 168 -10.86 -5.97 1.79
CA ARG A 168 -12.05 -5.87 2.68
C ARG A 168 -12.84 -4.58 2.48
N ILE A 169 -12.17 -3.46 2.28
CA ILE A 169 -12.83 -2.16 2.11
C ILE A 169 -13.40 -1.99 0.70
N ASN A 170 -12.73 -2.53 -0.32
CA ASN A 170 -13.25 -2.57 -1.69
C ASN A 170 -14.13 -3.81 -1.96
N ALA A 171 -14.73 -4.43 -0.94
CA ALA A 171 -15.32 -5.76 -1.10
C ALA A 171 -16.54 -5.84 -2.04
N THR A 172 -17.09 -4.70 -2.47
CA THR A 172 -18.12 -4.61 -3.52
C THR A 172 -17.55 -4.47 -4.93
N ARG A 173 -16.22 -4.41 -5.09
CA ARG A 173 -15.50 -4.22 -6.35
C ARG A 173 -14.74 -5.49 -6.72
N ARG A 174 -14.55 -5.70 -8.03
CA ARG A 174 -13.63 -6.69 -8.56
C ARG A 174 -12.22 -6.11 -8.49
N VAL A 175 -11.49 -6.46 -7.43
CA VAL A 175 -10.09 -6.14 -7.20
C VAL A 175 -9.41 -7.37 -6.60
N TYR A 176 -8.15 -7.64 -6.93
CA TYR A 176 -7.33 -8.67 -6.28
C TYR A 176 -5.98 -8.10 -5.79
N ALA A 177 -5.27 -8.91 -5.02
CA ALA A 177 -3.88 -8.69 -4.64
C ALA A 177 -3.12 -10.00 -4.86
N VAL A 178 -2.01 -9.98 -5.58
CA VAL A 178 -1.11 -11.13 -5.76
C VAL A 178 0.16 -10.91 -4.96
N PHE A 179 0.48 -11.86 -4.09
CA PHE A 179 1.75 -11.96 -3.35
C PHE A 179 2.61 -13.01 -4.05
N ASP A 180 3.50 -12.54 -4.93
CA ASP A 180 4.32 -13.35 -5.84
C ASP A 180 5.74 -13.53 -5.26
N ALA A 181 6.07 -14.78 -4.93
CA ALA A 181 7.38 -15.20 -4.42
C ALA A 181 8.34 -15.70 -5.53
N GLY A 182 7.99 -15.50 -6.80
CA GLY A 182 8.75 -15.91 -7.98
C GLY A 182 8.63 -17.40 -8.33
N ILE A 183 8.60 -18.27 -7.32
CA ILE A 183 8.43 -19.73 -7.51
C ILE A 183 6.95 -20.17 -7.41
N GLY A 184 6.13 -19.38 -6.70
CA GLY A 184 4.70 -19.57 -6.53
C GLY A 184 4.05 -18.29 -6.00
N TYR A 185 2.73 -18.21 -6.02
CA TYR A 185 1.98 -17.05 -5.52
C TYR A 185 0.80 -17.42 -4.64
N ILE A 186 0.36 -16.44 -3.84
CA ILE A 186 -0.99 -16.41 -3.25
C ILE A 186 -1.72 -15.19 -3.79
N GLN A 187 -2.92 -15.38 -4.34
CA GLN A 187 -3.78 -14.32 -4.85
C GLN A 187 -5.03 -14.23 -3.99
N CYS A 188 -5.41 -13.03 -3.52
CA CYS A 188 -6.60 -12.79 -2.73
C CYS A 188 -7.54 -11.80 -3.40
N MET A 189 -8.86 -11.98 -3.25
CA MET A 189 -9.91 -11.08 -3.75
C MET A 189 -11.15 -11.14 -2.82
N PRO A 190 -12.07 -10.17 -2.87
CA PRO A 190 -13.36 -10.26 -2.18
C PRO A 190 -14.30 -11.27 -2.84
N GLU A 191 -15.09 -12.01 -2.03
CA GLU A 191 -16.21 -12.80 -2.55
C GLU A 191 -17.43 -11.93 -2.91
N VAL A 192 -18.34 -12.47 -3.73
CA VAL A 192 -19.55 -11.78 -4.21
C VAL A 192 -20.82 -12.51 -3.73
N PRO A 193 -21.75 -11.85 -3.01
CA PRO A 193 -21.62 -10.59 -2.26
C PRO A 193 -20.81 -10.80 -0.97
N PRO A 194 -20.09 -9.78 -0.47
CA PRO A 194 -18.91 -10.02 0.35
C PRO A 194 -19.21 -10.43 1.79
N VAL A 195 -18.89 -11.69 2.09
CA VAL A 195 -18.78 -12.23 3.46
C VAL A 195 -17.33 -12.57 3.84
N ALA A 196 -16.42 -12.67 2.87
CA ALA A 196 -15.05 -13.13 3.08
C ALA A 196 -14.03 -12.50 2.11
N VAL A 197 -12.74 -12.58 2.48
CA VAL A 197 -11.64 -12.57 1.51
C VAL A 197 -11.46 -14.00 1.01
N TYR A 198 -11.53 -14.24 -0.29
CA TYR A 198 -11.16 -15.51 -0.91
C TYR A 198 -9.70 -15.43 -1.36
N CYS A 199 -8.88 -16.41 -0.99
CA CYS A 199 -7.50 -16.52 -1.44
C CYS A 199 -7.24 -17.87 -2.13
N GLU A 200 -6.43 -17.82 -3.17
CA GLU A 200 -5.93 -18.97 -3.91
C GLU A 200 -4.41 -19.08 -3.75
N ALA A 201 -3.93 -20.28 -3.46
CA ALA A 201 -2.52 -20.62 -3.46
C ALA A 201 -2.21 -21.48 -4.69
N GLN A 202 -1.22 -21.07 -5.49
CA GLN A 202 -0.92 -21.65 -6.79
C GLN A 202 -0.61 -23.16 -6.71
N SER A 203 -1.22 -23.98 -7.57
CA SER A 203 -1.02 -25.43 -7.59
C SER A 203 -0.07 -25.91 -8.69
N VAL A 204 0.25 -27.21 -8.66
CA VAL A 204 0.96 -27.90 -9.76
C VAL A 204 0.15 -27.96 -11.06
N GLU A 205 -1.19 -27.84 -11.00
CA GLU A 205 -2.07 -27.85 -12.18
C GLU A 205 -1.96 -26.55 -12.99
N THR A 206 -1.80 -25.41 -12.31
CA THR A 206 -1.56 -24.12 -12.97
C THR A 206 -0.09 -23.89 -13.30
N TRP A 207 0.84 -24.53 -12.60
CA TRP A 207 2.28 -24.40 -12.87
C TRP A 207 3.07 -25.66 -12.49
N ALA A 208 3.33 -26.52 -13.48
CA ALA A 208 3.98 -27.81 -13.29
C ALA A 208 5.37 -27.76 -12.63
N ALA A 209 6.09 -26.63 -12.72
CA ALA A 209 7.38 -26.46 -12.04
C ALA A 209 7.26 -26.48 -10.50
N LEU A 210 6.06 -26.30 -9.94
CA LEU A 210 5.80 -26.47 -8.50
C LEU A 210 5.87 -27.93 -8.03
N THR A 211 5.97 -28.93 -8.92
CA THR A 211 6.00 -30.36 -8.53
C THR A 211 7.18 -30.69 -7.59
N THR A 212 8.31 -29.98 -7.70
CA THR A 212 9.46 -30.13 -6.79
C THR A 212 9.33 -29.33 -5.50
N VAL A 213 8.39 -28.38 -5.45
CA VAL A 213 8.17 -27.45 -4.33
C VAL A 213 7.03 -27.95 -3.44
N LEU A 214 5.90 -28.31 -4.02
CA LEU A 214 4.68 -28.77 -3.36
C LEU A 214 4.76 -30.28 -3.07
N THR A 215 5.69 -30.65 -2.20
CA THR A 215 5.79 -32.02 -1.67
C THR A 215 4.52 -32.41 -0.89
N PRO A 216 4.23 -33.72 -0.70
CA PRO A 216 3.06 -34.15 0.07
C PRO A 216 2.99 -33.57 1.49
N GLU A 217 4.14 -33.34 2.14
CA GLU A 217 4.22 -32.68 3.44
C GLU A 217 3.76 -31.20 3.36
N ARG A 218 4.24 -30.46 2.37
CA ARG A 218 3.89 -29.04 2.17
C ARG A 218 2.44 -28.85 1.75
N VAL A 219 1.91 -29.72 0.90
CA VAL A 219 0.46 -29.80 0.61
C VAL A 219 -0.32 -30.14 1.89
N GLY A 220 0.22 -31.03 2.74
CA GLY A 220 -0.34 -31.31 4.07
C GLY A 220 -0.44 -30.08 4.96
N ARG A 221 0.60 -29.22 4.99
CA ARG A 221 0.57 -27.92 5.71
C ARG A 221 -0.48 -26.97 5.14
N LEU A 222 -0.59 -26.88 3.82
CA LEU A 222 -1.60 -26.05 3.14
C LEU A 222 -3.03 -26.48 3.49
N ARG A 223 -3.31 -27.79 3.49
CA ARG A 223 -4.58 -28.37 3.95
C ARG A 223 -4.81 -28.16 5.45
N ALA A 224 -3.79 -28.28 6.28
CA ALA A 224 -3.88 -28.01 7.72
C ALA A 224 -4.18 -26.53 8.03
N ALA A 225 -3.72 -25.60 7.18
CA ALA A 225 -4.13 -24.20 7.20
C ALA A 225 -5.59 -23.99 6.70
N GLY A 226 -6.28 -25.04 6.23
CA GLY A 226 -7.68 -24.99 5.83
C GLY A 226 -7.92 -24.60 4.36
N TYR A 227 -6.89 -24.71 3.51
CA TYR A 227 -7.09 -24.60 2.05
C TYR A 227 -7.65 -25.91 1.50
N ALA A 228 -8.71 -25.81 0.70
CA ALA A 228 -9.25 -26.91 -0.09
C ALA A 228 -8.32 -27.27 -1.25
N ASP A 229 -8.36 -28.53 -1.68
CA ASP A 229 -7.65 -29.00 -2.86
C ASP A 229 -8.18 -28.35 -4.16
N PRO A 230 -7.37 -28.28 -5.23
CA PRO A 230 -7.82 -27.95 -6.57
C PRO A 230 -8.99 -28.82 -7.03
N GLY A 231 -9.81 -28.28 -7.92
CA GLY A 231 -10.99 -28.95 -8.46
C GLY A 231 -11.55 -28.18 -9.65
N ARG A 232 -12.66 -27.46 -9.47
CA ARG A 232 -13.17 -26.57 -10.54
C ARG A 232 -12.33 -25.30 -10.69
N ALA A 233 -11.80 -24.77 -9.58
CA ALA A 233 -10.71 -23.82 -9.61
C ALA A 233 -9.39 -24.63 -9.58
N PRO A 234 -8.39 -24.31 -10.42
CA PRO A 234 -7.18 -25.10 -10.55
C PRO A 234 -6.14 -24.80 -9.46
N ASN A 235 -6.45 -23.95 -8.49
CA ASN A 235 -5.60 -23.59 -7.36
C ASN A 235 -6.19 -24.08 -6.04
N TYR A 236 -5.35 -24.25 -5.02
CA TYR A 236 -5.83 -24.47 -3.65
C TYR A 236 -6.56 -23.22 -3.16
N SER A 237 -7.68 -23.34 -2.45
CA SER A 237 -8.51 -22.17 -2.10
C SER A 237 -8.98 -22.13 -0.65
N LYS A 238 -9.05 -20.93 -0.08
CA LYS A 238 -9.61 -20.68 1.26
C LYS A 238 -10.34 -19.34 1.31
N SER A 239 -11.52 -19.35 1.92
CA SER A 239 -12.28 -18.12 2.24
C SER A 239 -12.09 -17.77 3.71
N TYR A 240 -11.83 -16.50 4.00
CA TYR A 240 -11.65 -15.91 5.33
C TYR A 240 -12.82 -15.00 5.67
N PRO A 241 -13.84 -15.48 6.42
CA PRO A 241 -15.00 -14.68 6.78
C PRO A 241 -14.63 -13.43 7.58
N PHE A 242 -15.21 -12.30 7.19
CA PHE A 242 -14.86 -10.98 7.72
C PHE A 242 -15.09 -10.87 9.24
N GLU A 243 -16.09 -11.56 9.78
CA GLU A 243 -16.44 -11.57 11.20
C GLU A 243 -15.51 -12.45 12.06
N LYS A 244 -14.74 -13.35 11.44
CA LYS A 244 -13.85 -14.30 12.14
C LYS A 244 -12.38 -13.91 12.09
N PHE A 245 -11.92 -13.36 10.98
CA PHE A 245 -10.50 -13.10 10.74
C PHE A 245 -10.17 -11.60 10.72
N LYS A 246 -9.12 -11.21 11.43
CA LYS A 246 -8.50 -9.88 11.34
C LYS A 246 -7.52 -9.84 10.17
N ASP A 247 -7.39 -8.70 9.50
CA ASP A 247 -6.55 -8.56 8.29
C ASP A 247 -5.08 -8.96 8.54
N ALA A 248 -4.54 -8.61 9.71
CA ALA A 248 -3.18 -9.01 10.11
C ALA A 248 -3.01 -10.52 10.34
N ALA A 249 -4.08 -11.24 10.72
CA ALA A 249 -4.04 -12.70 10.88
C ALA A 249 -4.04 -13.39 9.51
N ILE A 250 -4.85 -12.90 8.57
CA ILE A 250 -4.86 -13.36 7.17
C ILE A 250 -3.48 -13.13 6.54
N ALA A 251 -2.94 -11.91 6.68
CA ALA A 251 -1.61 -11.56 6.19
C ALA A 251 -0.49 -12.42 6.80
N SER A 252 -0.57 -12.71 8.10
CA SER A 252 0.40 -13.61 8.76
C SER A 252 0.31 -15.04 8.22
N GLU A 253 -0.90 -15.55 7.94
CA GLU A 253 -1.10 -16.90 7.39
C GLU A 253 -0.58 -17.00 5.94
N ILE A 254 -0.86 -15.98 5.11
CA ILE A 254 -0.34 -15.86 3.74
C ILE A 254 1.20 -15.92 3.73
N LEU A 255 1.87 -15.13 4.57
CA LEU A 255 3.33 -15.12 4.65
C LEU A 255 3.88 -16.44 5.20
N THR A 256 3.19 -17.06 6.17
CA THR A 256 3.55 -18.41 6.67
C THR A 256 3.45 -19.46 5.56
N ILE A 257 2.42 -19.42 4.72
CA ILE A 257 2.26 -20.33 3.59
C ILE A 257 3.35 -20.09 2.53
N LEU A 258 3.63 -18.82 2.18
CA LEU A 258 4.73 -18.51 1.26
C LEU A 258 6.07 -19.08 1.78
N HIS A 259 6.37 -18.91 3.07
CA HIS A 259 7.57 -19.47 3.68
C HIS A 259 7.58 -21.00 3.71
N GLU A 260 6.57 -21.63 4.33
CA GLU A 260 6.62 -23.07 4.64
C GLU A 260 6.20 -23.99 3.48
N VAL A 261 5.27 -23.54 2.65
CA VAL A 261 4.72 -24.32 1.52
C VAL A 261 5.50 -24.02 0.24
N TYR A 262 5.79 -22.76 -0.06
CA TYR A 262 6.54 -22.38 -1.28
C TYR A 262 8.05 -22.25 -1.06
N GLY A 263 8.54 -22.30 0.18
CA GLY A 263 9.97 -22.17 0.50
C GLY A 263 10.51 -20.75 0.33
N TYR A 264 9.64 -19.73 0.35
CA TYR A 264 10.04 -18.34 0.13
C TYR A 264 10.71 -17.75 1.38
N THR A 265 12.00 -17.45 1.26
CA THR A 265 12.84 -16.96 2.36
C THR A 265 13.03 -15.44 2.38
N GLY A 266 12.45 -14.66 1.46
CA GLY A 266 12.78 -13.24 1.36
C GLY A 266 14.13 -12.92 0.69
N ALA A 267 14.84 -13.93 0.17
CA ALA A 267 16.06 -13.79 -0.63
C ALA A 267 15.88 -12.93 -1.91
N THR A 268 14.63 -12.80 -2.37
CA THR A 268 14.18 -11.79 -3.33
C THR A 268 13.06 -10.98 -2.69
N LYS A 269 12.89 -9.72 -3.11
CA LYS A 269 11.79 -8.87 -2.59
C LYS A 269 10.44 -9.46 -2.98
N LEU A 270 9.51 -9.56 -2.01
CA LEU A 270 8.14 -10.02 -2.28
C LEU A 270 7.49 -9.08 -3.28
N LYS A 271 6.97 -9.62 -4.39
CA LYS A 271 6.33 -8.83 -5.42
C LYS A 271 4.83 -8.80 -5.17
N THR A 272 4.34 -7.65 -4.72
CA THR A 272 2.90 -7.40 -4.56
C THR A 272 2.34 -6.73 -5.81
N THR A 273 1.29 -7.29 -6.41
CA THR A 273 0.62 -6.76 -7.61
C THR A 273 -0.88 -6.55 -7.33
N THR A 274 -1.47 -5.48 -7.84
CA THR A 274 -2.85 -5.03 -7.53
C THR A 274 -3.48 -4.29 -8.71
N GLU A 275 -4.79 -4.40 -8.90
CA GLU A 275 -5.64 -3.47 -9.69
C GLU A 275 -6.51 -2.53 -8.83
#